data_AF-A0A060C6L3-F1
#
_entry.id   AF-A0A060C6L3-F1
#
_cell.length_a   1.000
_cell.length_b   1.000
_cell.length_c   1.000
_cell.angle_alpha   90.00
_cell.angle_beta   90.00
_cell.angle_gamma   90.00
#
_symmetry.space_group_name_H-M   'P 1'
#
loop_
_entity.id
_entity.type
_entity.pdbx_description
1 polymer ?
#
loop_
_entity_poly.entity_id
_entity_poly.type
_entity_poly.pdbx_seq_one_letter_code
_entity_poly.pdbx_strand_id
1 'polypeptide(L)'
;MGGEEGRKLYTALFHSLVQPRDRTGDASGWDDDEPLWDDQYTLWDMWQTLFPLLAIVRPDLVASNVNAFAARYEHNGRAETAFIQGKDYQVGQGGDEVDLVIGDAYAKQIPGIDWERVWPLLAFNASRRTDDYWLSATSRPTETMAITTTAWPPAPPP
;
A
#
# COMPACT_ATOMS: atom_id res chain seq x y z
N MET A 1 27.66 -13.53 16.99
CA MET A 1 26.54 -13.73 16.03
C MET A 1 27.05 -14.23 14.67
N GLY A 2 27.73 -15.38 14.62
CA GLY A 2 28.39 -15.87 13.39
C GLY A 2 28.03 -17.30 12.96
N GLY A 3 26.90 -17.82 13.45
CA GLY A 3 26.43 -19.19 13.16
C GLY A 3 25.28 -19.25 12.14
N GLU A 4 24.68 -20.43 11.99
CA GLU A 4 23.55 -20.69 11.07
C GLU A 4 22.37 -19.73 11.29
N GLU A 5 22.02 -19.42 12.54
CA GLU A 5 20.95 -18.48 12.89
C GLU A 5 21.24 -17.07 12.38
N GLY A 6 22.49 -16.61 12.50
CA GLY A 6 22.91 -15.32 11.96
C GLY A 6 22.74 -15.28 10.44
N ARG A 7 23.13 -16.35 9.74
CA ARG A 7 22.93 -16.46 8.29
C ARG A 7 21.45 -16.41 7.93
N LYS A 8 20.58 -17.15 8.61
CA LYS A 8 19.12 -17.11 8.37
C LYS A 8 18.56 -15.70 8.57
N LEU A 9 18.92 -15.04 9.68
CA LEU A 9 18.45 -13.70 9.99
C LEU A 9 18.88 -12.68 8.93
N TYR A 10 20.16 -12.65 8.57
CA TYR A 10 20.65 -11.69 7.57
C TYR A 10 20.13 -12.00 6.15
N THR A 11 19.91 -13.27 5.80
CA THR A 11 19.27 -13.64 4.54
C THR A 11 17.80 -13.20 4.52
N ALA A 12 17.05 -13.38 5.61
CA ALA A 12 15.68 -12.87 5.70
C ALA A 12 15.65 -11.34 5.60
N LEU A 13 16.52 -10.64 6.33
CA LEU A 13 16.62 -9.19 6.29
C LEU A 13 16.98 -8.68 4.89
N PHE A 14 17.90 -9.35 4.19
CA PHE A 14 18.22 -9.02 2.80
C PHE A 14 16.96 -9.09 1.92
N HIS A 15 16.20 -10.20 1.97
CA HIS A 15 14.98 -10.32 1.16
C HIS A 15 13.89 -9.30 1.54
N SER A 16 13.77 -8.94 2.82
CA SER A 16 12.83 -7.90 3.28
C SER A 16 13.18 -6.49 2.80
N LEU A 17 14.35 -6.27 2.21
CA LEU A 17 14.81 -4.94 1.76
C LEU A 17 14.99 -4.86 0.23
N VAL A 18 14.57 -5.88 -0.52
CA VAL A 18 14.64 -5.89 -2.00
C VAL A 18 13.40 -5.22 -2.62
N GLN A 19 12.26 -5.22 -1.92
CA GLN A 19 10.98 -4.66 -2.37
C GLN A 19 10.32 -3.85 -1.25
N PRO A 20 9.53 -2.81 -1.57
CA PRO A 20 9.30 -2.25 -2.90
C PRO A 20 10.53 -1.49 -3.43
N ARG A 21 10.53 -1.08 -4.71
CA ARG A 21 11.63 -0.32 -5.33
C ARG A 21 11.26 1.12 -5.62
N ASP A 22 12.15 2.04 -5.28
CA ASP A 22 12.00 3.46 -5.62
C ASP A 22 12.31 3.65 -7.12
N ARG A 23 11.37 4.24 -7.85
CA ARG A 23 11.44 4.57 -9.27
C ARG A 23 11.13 6.04 -9.55
N THR A 24 11.18 6.87 -8.51
CA THR A 24 11.08 8.33 -8.62
C THR A 24 12.12 8.83 -9.64
N GLY A 25 11.67 9.60 -10.64
CA GLY A 25 12.52 10.12 -11.71
C GLY A 25 12.98 9.13 -12.80
N ASP A 26 12.61 7.84 -12.72
CA ASP A 26 12.96 6.83 -13.74
C ASP A 26 11.76 6.37 -14.59
N ALA A 27 10.53 6.57 -14.10
CA ALA A 27 9.35 6.09 -14.80
C ALA A 27 8.81 7.09 -15.83
N SER A 28 8.90 6.72 -17.12
CA SER A 28 8.28 7.47 -18.21
C SER A 28 6.79 7.71 -17.97
N GLY A 29 6.36 8.97 -18.04
CA GLY A 29 4.98 9.39 -17.82
C GLY A 29 4.68 9.92 -16.41
N TRP A 30 5.66 9.88 -15.51
CA TRP A 30 5.59 10.48 -14.19
C TRP A 30 6.51 11.70 -14.11
N ASP A 31 6.18 12.64 -13.23
CA ASP A 31 7.04 13.80 -12.99
C ASP A 31 8.32 13.37 -12.25
N ASP A 32 9.44 14.05 -12.56
CA ASP A 32 10.78 13.63 -12.10
C ASP A 32 10.91 13.62 -10.57
N ASP A 33 10.20 14.52 -9.89
CA ASP A 33 10.25 14.70 -8.44
C ASP A 33 9.09 13.99 -7.69
N GLU A 34 8.16 13.36 -8.41
CA GLU A 34 6.99 12.73 -7.80
C GLU A 34 7.35 11.34 -7.22
N PRO A 35 7.11 11.09 -5.92
CA PRO A 35 7.38 9.79 -5.33
C PRO A 35 6.69 8.66 -6.08
N LEU A 36 7.48 7.69 -6.55
CA LEU A 36 6.96 6.53 -7.25
C LEU A 36 7.65 5.26 -6.77
N TRP A 37 6.87 4.36 -6.17
CA TRP A 37 7.33 3.05 -5.75
C TRP A 37 6.70 1.95 -6.61
N ASP A 38 7.53 1.00 -7.03
CA ASP A 38 7.20 -0.10 -7.94
C ASP A 38 7.53 -1.47 -7.31
N ASP A 39 7.23 -2.55 -8.04
CA ASP A 39 7.39 -3.95 -7.64
C ASP A 39 6.53 -4.38 -6.46
N GLN A 40 5.37 -3.77 -6.34
CA GLN A 40 4.35 -4.15 -5.39
C GLN A 40 3.39 -5.13 -6.07
N TYR A 41 3.80 -6.36 -6.35
CA TYR A 41 2.89 -7.34 -6.98
C TYR A 41 1.85 -7.89 -5.99
N THR A 42 2.26 -8.03 -4.73
CA THR A 42 1.52 -8.75 -3.70
C THR A 42 1.37 -7.91 -2.44
N LEU A 43 0.80 -6.70 -2.58
CA LEU A 43 0.60 -5.83 -1.43
C LEU A 43 -0.22 -6.53 -0.32
N TRP A 44 -1.16 -7.42 -0.72
CA TRP A 44 -1.89 -8.34 0.17
C TRP A 44 -1.01 -9.13 1.15
N ASP A 45 0.17 -9.60 0.73
CA ASP A 45 1.10 -10.29 1.62
C ASP A 45 1.97 -9.29 2.40
N MET A 46 2.34 -8.18 1.76
CA MET A 46 3.27 -7.20 2.29
C MET A 46 2.69 -6.38 3.44
N TRP A 47 1.40 -6.00 3.40
CA TRP A 47 0.79 -5.16 4.45
C TRP A 47 0.75 -5.86 5.81
N GLN A 48 0.74 -7.19 5.84
CA GLN A 48 0.63 -7.98 7.07
C GLN A 48 1.95 -8.10 7.84
N THR A 49 3.07 -8.06 7.14
CA THR A 49 4.39 -8.38 7.73
C THR A 49 5.49 -7.43 7.30
N LEU A 50 5.64 -7.18 6.01
CA LEU A 50 6.72 -6.36 5.47
C LEU A 50 6.56 -4.87 5.81
N PHE A 51 5.41 -4.26 5.51
CA PHE A 51 5.17 -2.85 5.85
C PHE A 51 5.22 -2.57 7.36
N PRO A 52 4.66 -3.44 8.23
CA PRO A 52 4.84 -3.31 9.68
C PRO A 52 6.31 -3.38 10.12
N LEU A 53 7.13 -4.23 9.50
CA LEU A 53 8.57 -4.26 9.76
C LEU A 53 9.25 -2.97 9.27
N LEU A 54 8.96 -2.53 8.04
CA LEU A 54 9.51 -1.32 7.45
C LEU A 54 9.12 -0.06 8.25
N ALA A 55 7.93 0.00 8.82
CA ALA A 55 7.52 1.10 9.70
C ALA A 55 8.42 1.24 10.93
N ILE A 56 9.08 0.17 11.36
CA ILE A 56 10.03 0.18 12.48
C ILE A 56 11.45 0.51 11.99
N VAL A 57 11.91 -0.15 10.92
CA VAL A 57 13.33 -0.08 10.52
C VAL A 57 13.63 0.99 9.47
N ARG A 58 12.64 1.40 8.69
CA ARG A 58 12.71 2.34 7.55
C ARG A 58 11.41 3.16 7.41
N PRO A 59 11.01 3.93 8.43
CA PRO A 59 9.76 4.70 8.40
C PRO A 59 9.73 5.75 7.26
N ASP A 60 10.89 6.27 6.85
CA ASP A 60 11.08 7.15 5.69
C ASP A 60 10.56 6.51 4.40
N LEU A 61 10.86 5.22 4.21
CA LEU A 61 10.44 4.46 3.04
C LEU A 61 8.93 4.24 3.06
N VAL A 62 8.35 3.96 4.24
CA VAL A 62 6.89 3.81 4.37
C VAL A 62 6.18 5.12 4.05
N ALA A 63 6.67 6.25 4.56
CA ALA A 63 6.13 7.57 4.24
C ALA A 63 6.15 7.84 2.73
N SER A 64 7.29 7.57 2.08
CA SER A 64 7.45 7.75 0.64
C SER A 64 6.52 6.82 -0.17
N ASN A 65 6.31 5.57 0.27
CA ASN A 65 5.33 4.68 -0.35
C ASN A 65 3.89 5.20 -0.21
N VAL A 66 3.52 5.72 0.96
CA VAL A 66 2.18 6.28 1.18
C VAL A 66 1.95 7.51 0.30
N ASN A 67 2.94 8.39 0.19
CA ASN A 67 2.87 9.53 -0.73
C ASN A 67 2.79 9.06 -2.20
N ALA A 68 3.51 7.99 -2.58
CA ALA A 68 3.41 7.42 -3.92
C ALA A 68 2.03 6.81 -4.21
N PHE A 69 1.30 6.30 -3.21
CA PHE A 69 -0.10 5.90 -3.42
C PHE A 69 -0.98 7.10 -3.76
N ALA A 70 -0.79 8.24 -3.09
CA ALA A 70 -1.51 9.47 -3.40
C ALA A 70 -1.15 9.99 -4.81
N ALA A 71 0.13 10.02 -5.15
CA ALA A 71 0.61 10.36 -6.50
C ALA A 71 -0.04 9.49 -7.57
N ARG A 72 -0.11 8.18 -7.33
CA ARG A 72 -0.77 7.23 -8.23
C ARG A 72 -2.25 7.50 -8.38
N TYR A 73 -2.93 7.81 -7.28
CA TYR A 73 -4.33 8.19 -7.32
C TYR A 73 -4.57 9.45 -8.14
N GLU A 74 -3.76 10.48 -7.96
CA GLU A 74 -3.86 11.73 -8.72
C GLU A 74 -3.61 11.52 -10.22
N HIS A 75 -2.62 10.69 -10.58
CA HIS A 75 -2.25 10.44 -11.97
C HIS A 75 -3.22 9.48 -12.69
N ASN A 76 -3.58 8.36 -12.05
CA ASN A 76 -4.34 7.26 -12.66
C ASN A 76 -5.83 7.24 -12.28
N GLY A 77 -6.25 8.09 -11.33
CA GLY A 77 -7.58 8.05 -10.72
C GLY A 77 -7.80 6.84 -9.79
N ARG A 78 -6.75 6.07 -9.49
CA ARG A 78 -6.76 4.88 -8.63
C ARG A 78 -5.35 4.56 -8.13
N ALA A 79 -5.25 3.83 -7.02
CA ALA A 79 -4.02 3.15 -6.62
C ALA A 79 -4.36 1.68 -6.32
N GLU A 80 -4.12 0.80 -7.28
CA GLU A 80 -4.39 -0.63 -7.15
C GLU A 80 -3.32 -1.33 -6.29
N THR A 81 -3.66 -2.50 -5.76
CA THR A 81 -2.79 -3.23 -4.83
C THR A 81 -1.65 -3.96 -5.52
N ALA A 82 -1.74 -4.13 -6.85
CA ALA A 82 -0.64 -4.57 -7.68
C ALA A 82 -0.14 -3.43 -8.57
N PHE A 83 1.13 -3.03 -8.40
CA PHE A 83 1.79 -2.03 -9.24
C PHE A 83 3.14 -2.57 -9.71
N ILE A 84 3.25 -2.76 -11.03
CA ILE A 84 4.45 -3.31 -11.68
C ILE A 84 4.75 -2.53 -12.95
N GLN A 85 6.01 -2.17 -13.17
CA GLN A 85 6.48 -1.48 -14.38
C GLN A 85 5.71 -0.17 -14.62
N GLY A 86 5.42 0.57 -13.54
CA GLY A 86 4.69 1.83 -13.59
C GLY A 86 3.21 1.69 -13.95
N LYS A 87 2.61 0.50 -13.78
CA LYS A 87 1.21 0.23 -14.15
C LYS A 87 0.43 -0.41 -13.02
N ASP A 88 -0.80 0.08 -12.86
CA ASP A 88 -1.82 -0.50 -11.99
C ASP A 88 -2.42 -1.79 -12.58
N TYR A 89 -2.51 -2.83 -11.75
CA TYR A 89 -3.15 -4.10 -12.08
C TYR A 89 -4.24 -4.41 -11.05
N GLN A 90 -5.48 -4.56 -11.52
CA GLN A 90 -6.59 -4.99 -10.68
C GLN A 90 -6.59 -6.53 -10.54
N VAL A 91 -5.65 -7.03 -9.73
CA VAL A 91 -5.49 -8.47 -9.42
C VAL A 91 -5.51 -8.75 -7.92
N GLY A 92 -5.99 -7.77 -7.12
CA GLY A 92 -6.07 -7.87 -5.66
C GLY A 92 -6.92 -9.05 -5.19
N GLN A 93 -6.57 -9.62 -4.03
CA GLN A 93 -7.18 -10.85 -3.50
C GLN A 93 -8.43 -10.61 -2.65
N GLY A 94 -9.07 -9.44 -2.80
CA GLY A 94 -10.37 -9.14 -2.19
C GLY A 94 -10.45 -7.84 -1.38
N GLY A 95 -9.43 -6.99 -1.35
CA GLY A 95 -9.52 -5.68 -0.69
C GLY A 95 -8.63 -4.59 -1.29
N ASP A 96 -8.77 -3.37 -0.76
CA ASP A 96 -7.84 -2.25 -1.01
C ASP A 96 -6.76 -2.26 0.08
N GLU A 97 -5.73 -3.07 -0.12
CA GLU A 97 -4.65 -3.22 0.86
C GLU A 97 -3.80 -1.97 1.05
N VAL A 98 -3.90 -1.03 0.12
CA VAL A 98 -3.35 0.32 0.21
C VAL A 98 -3.86 1.02 1.47
N ASP A 99 -5.15 0.90 1.80
CA ASP A 99 -5.75 1.52 2.98
C ASP A 99 -5.16 0.99 4.29
N LEU A 100 -4.78 -0.30 4.32
CA LEU A 100 -4.20 -0.94 5.51
C LEU A 100 -2.78 -0.42 5.78
N VAL A 101 -1.99 -0.20 4.71
CA VAL A 101 -0.67 0.42 4.83
C VAL A 101 -0.79 1.88 5.28
N ILE A 102 -1.73 2.64 4.71
CA ILE A 102 -2.00 4.03 5.09
C ILE A 102 -2.46 4.11 6.54
N GLY A 103 -3.41 3.26 6.93
CA GLY A 103 -3.96 3.22 8.28
C GLY A 103 -2.91 2.84 9.33
N ASP A 104 -2.03 1.89 9.01
CA ASP A 104 -0.92 1.52 9.90
C ASP A 104 0.09 2.67 10.08
N ALA A 105 0.43 3.36 8.98
CA ALA A 105 1.30 4.54 9.03
C ALA A 105 0.68 5.69 9.83
N TYR A 106 -0.63 5.91 9.70
CA TYR A 106 -1.38 6.89 10.48
C TYR A 106 -1.40 6.52 11.96
N ALA A 107 -1.73 5.28 12.31
CA ALA A 107 -1.77 4.81 13.69
C ALA A 107 -0.40 4.93 14.39
N LYS A 108 0.68 4.71 13.64
CA LYS A 108 2.07 4.85 14.11
C LYS A 108 2.62 6.28 14.03
N GLN A 109 1.86 7.23 13.49
CA GLN A 109 2.25 8.63 13.33
C GLN A 109 3.58 8.79 12.58
N ILE A 110 3.74 8.04 11.48
CA ILE A 110 4.95 8.12 10.64
C ILE A 110 5.06 9.54 10.04
N PRO A 111 6.18 10.25 10.24
CA PRO A 111 6.34 11.62 9.74
C PRO A 111 6.62 11.65 8.23
N GLY A 112 6.35 12.81 7.60
CA GLY A 112 6.65 13.03 6.18
C GLY A 112 5.58 12.54 5.21
N ILE A 113 4.40 12.15 5.71
CA ILE A 113 3.24 11.82 4.89
C ILE A 113 2.41 13.07 4.65
N ASP A 114 2.07 13.33 3.39
CA ASP A 114 1.13 14.37 2.99
C ASP A 114 -0.31 13.85 3.10
N TRP A 115 -0.90 14.03 4.28
CA TRP A 115 -2.24 13.54 4.57
C TRP A 115 -3.34 14.22 3.72
N GLU A 116 -3.10 15.46 3.26
CA GLU A 116 -4.06 16.17 2.41
C GLU A 116 -4.17 15.50 1.03
N ARG A 117 -3.04 15.05 0.47
CA ARG A 117 -3.00 14.29 -0.79
C ARG A 117 -3.49 12.85 -0.62
N VAL A 118 -3.27 12.24 0.54
CA VAL A 118 -3.67 10.85 0.81
C VAL A 118 -5.17 10.69 1.06
N TRP A 119 -5.83 11.67 1.69
CA TRP A 119 -7.23 11.55 2.09
C TRP A 119 -8.21 11.30 0.92
N PRO A 120 -8.10 11.97 -0.25
CA PRO A 120 -8.94 11.69 -1.41
C PRO A 120 -8.88 10.23 -1.89
N LEU A 121 -7.73 9.58 -1.82
CA LEU A 121 -7.57 8.16 -2.16
C LEU A 121 -8.36 7.27 -1.20
N LEU A 122 -8.26 7.48 0.12
CA LEU A 122 -9.03 6.73 1.11
C LEU A 122 -10.53 6.88 0.89
N ALA A 123 -10.99 8.10 0.61
CA ALA A 123 -12.40 8.38 0.31
C ALA A 123 -12.86 7.67 -0.97
N PHE A 124 -12.01 7.66 -2.00
CA PHE A 124 -12.27 6.93 -3.23
C PHE A 124 -12.40 5.42 -2.99
N ASN A 125 -11.45 4.80 -2.29
CA ASN A 125 -11.47 3.37 -1.98
C ASN A 125 -12.73 2.99 -1.17
N ALA A 126 -13.10 3.79 -0.16
CA ALA A 126 -14.33 3.59 0.61
C ALA A 126 -15.60 3.67 -0.26
N SER A 127 -15.63 4.58 -1.25
CA SER A 127 -16.77 4.72 -2.16
C SER A 127 -16.90 3.53 -3.12
N ARG A 128 -15.78 3.10 -3.72
CA ARG A 128 -15.72 1.93 -4.63
C ARG A 128 -16.11 0.64 -3.92
N ARG A 129 -15.67 0.47 -2.67
CA ARG A 129 -16.02 -0.71 -1.86
C ARG A 129 -17.51 -0.86 -1.62
N THR A 130 -18.22 0.26 -1.50
CA THR A 130 -19.68 0.22 -1.35
C THR A 130 -20.29 -0.45 -2.58
N ASP A 131 -19.87 -0.06 -3.78
CA ASP A 131 -20.34 -0.64 -5.04
C ASP A 131 -19.93 -2.13 -5.21
N ASP A 132 -18.68 -2.47 -4.91
CA ASP A 132 -18.18 -3.85 -4.98
C ASP A 132 -18.86 -4.78 -3.95
N TYR A 133 -19.15 -4.29 -2.75
CA TYR A 133 -19.91 -5.02 -1.72
C TYR A 133 -21.35 -5.30 -2.16
N TRP A 134 -22.03 -4.31 -2.75
CA TRP A 134 -23.39 -4.50 -3.27
C TRP A 134 -23.43 -5.52 -4.41
N LEU A 135 -22.43 -5.49 -5.30
CA LEU A 135 -22.33 -6.42 -6.43
C LEU A 135 -21.97 -7.85 -5.97
N SER A 136 -21.07 -8.00 -4.99
CA SER A 136 -20.64 -9.29 -4.45
C SER A 136 -21.67 -9.94 -3.53
N ALA A 137 -22.41 -9.16 -2.72
CA ALA A 137 -23.51 -9.67 -1.90
C ALA A 137 -24.59 -10.36 -2.74
N THR A 138 -24.73 -9.99 -4.02
CA THR A 138 -25.60 -10.67 -4.98
C THR A 138 -24.96 -11.81 -5.76
N SER A 139 -23.62 -11.99 -5.75
CA SER A 139 -22.95 -12.89 -6.71
C SER A 139 -21.80 -13.78 -6.19
N ARG A 140 -21.07 -13.43 -5.12
CA ARG A 140 -19.86 -14.17 -4.66
C ARG A 140 -19.63 -14.09 -3.14
N PRO A 141 -20.16 -15.03 -2.34
CA PRO A 141 -20.13 -14.94 -0.87
C PRO A 141 -18.77 -15.24 -0.19
N THR A 142 -17.75 -15.78 -0.89
CA THR A 142 -16.50 -16.26 -0.28
C THR A 142 -15.40 -15.21 -0.10
N GLU A 143 -15.48 -14.06 -0.78
CA GLU A 143 -14.46 -12.98 -0.69
C GLU A 143 -14.75 -11.96 0.44
N THR A 144 -15.88 -12.14 1.14
CA THR A 144 -16.44 -11.22 2.16
C THR A 144 -15.51 -10.91 3.34
N MET A 145 -14.61 -11.82 3.73
CA MET A 145 -13.74 -11.64 4.91
C MET A 145 -12.63 -10.59 4.70
N ALA A 146 -12.03 -10.51 3.51
CA ALA A 146 -10.97 -9.53 3.23
C ALA A 146 -11.51 -8.09 3.21
N ILE A 147 -12.74 -7.92 2.72
CA ILE A 147 -13.44 -6.62 2.65
C ILE A 147 -13.69 -6.05 4.05
N THR A 148 -13.99 -6.89 5.04
CA THR A 148 -14.38 -6.46 6.40
C THR A 148 -13.22 -5.82 7.18
N THR A 149 -11.99 -6.28 7.00
CA THR A 149 -10.81 -5.78 7.74
C THR A 149 -10.45 -4.33 7.40
N THR A 150 -10.90 -3.83 6.25
CA THR A 150 -10.49 -2.52 5.72
C THR A 150 -11.62 -1.48 5.72
N ALA A 151 -12.81 -1.84 6.20
CA ALA A 151 -13.92 -0.90 6.29
C ALA A 151 -13.67 0.10 7.43
N TRP A 152 -12.99 1.21 7.11
CA TRP A 152 -12.84 2.34 8.02
C TRP A 152 -14.10 3.23 7.94
N PRO A 153 -14.71 3.65 9.08
CA PRO A 153 -15.83 4.58 9.04
C PRO A 153 -15.36 5.96 8.52
N PRO A 154 -16.13 6.64 7.66
CA PRO A 154 -15.73 7.94 7.13
C PRO A 154 -15.80 8.98 8.25
N ALA A 155 -14.65 9.33 8.81
CA ALA A 155 -14.50 10.53 9.62
C ALA A 155 -13.16 11.19 9.26
N PRO A 156 -13.15 12.39 8.65
CA PRO A 156 -11.92 13.15 8.51
C PRO A 156 -11.38 13.54 9.90
N PRO A 157 -10.05 13.69 10.06
CA PRO A 157 -9.49 14.25 11.28
C PRO A 157 -9.96 15.72 11.49
N PRO A 158 -9.96 16.22 12.73
CA PRO A 158 -10.44 17.55 13.08
C PRO A 158 -9.62 18.69 12.47
#